data_AF-A0A377XBJ2-F1
#
_entry.id   AF-A0A377XBJ2-F1
#
_cell.length_a   1.000
_cell.length_b   1.000
_cell.length_c   1.000
_cell.angle_alpha   90.00
_cell.angle_beta   90.00
_cell.angle_gamma   90.00
#
_symmetry.space_group_name_H-M   'P 1'
#
loop_
_entity.id
_entity.type
_entity.pdbx_description
1 polymer ?
#
loop_
_entity_poly.entity_id
_entity_poly.type
_entity_poly.pdbx_seq_one_letter_code
_entity_poly.pdbx_strand_id
1 'polypeptide(L)' 'MASGCPTDSPQAMSLATRWMERLEQDTAGRPEFLTRLNEMHAAEPQMVEQTGVTPAIIAYITEAFARKQTGHLGAVP' A
#
# COMPACT_ATOMS: atom_id res chain seq x y z
N MET A 1 -6.62 -0.53 -14.36
CA MET A 1 -5.71 0.32 -13.55
C MET A 1 -6.27 1.73 -13.62
N ALA A 2 -6.40 2.44 -12.50
CA ALA A 2 -6.94 3.79 -12.47
C ALA A 2 -6.03 4.71 -13.31
N SER A 3 -6.41 4.90 -14.58
CA SER A 3 -5.64 5.64 -15.55
C SER A 3 -5.50 7.10 -15.10
N GLY A 4 -4.28 7.48 -14.69
CA GLY A 4 -3.86 8.89 -14.72
C GLY A 4 -3.51 9.55 -13.40
N CYS A 5 -3.52 8.86 -12.26
CA CYS A 5 -3.04 9.44 -10.99
C CYS A 5 -1.58 9.02 -10.76
N PRO A 6 -0.60 9.95 -10.80
CA PRO A 6 0.79 9.63 -10.48
C PRO A 6 0.96 9.22 -9.02
N THR A 7 1.90 8.32 -8.75
CA THR A 7 2.21 7.85 -7.38
C THR A 7 2.70 8.96 -6.45
N ASP A 8 3.28 10.02 -7.01
CA ASP A 8 3.75 11.22 -6.29
C ASP A 8 2.68 12.32 -6.19
N SER A 9 1.46 12.08 -6.66
CA SER A 9 0.36 13.00 -6.44
C SER A 9 -0.05 13.03 -4.95
N PRO A 10 -0.49 14.19 -4.42
CA PRO A 10 -1.00 14.27 -3.05
C PRO A 10 -2.11 13.27 -2.74
N GLN A 11 -2.97 12.98 -3.73
CA GLN A 11 -4.07 12.04 -3.63
C GLN A 11 -3.56 10.61 -3.48
N ALA A 12 -2.57 10.20 -4.28
CA ALA A 12 -1.96 8.88 -4.19
C ALA A 12 -1.24 8.68 -2.86
N MET A 13 -0.45 9.67 -2.43
CA MET A 13 0.27 9.63 -1.15
C MET A 13 -0.68 9.58 0.06
N SER A 14 -1.79 10.32 0.01
CA SER A 14 -2.82 10.30 1.06
C SER A 14 -3.53 8.95 1.14
N LEU A 15 -3.91 8.40 -0.01
CA LEU A 15 -4.48 7.05 -0.10
C LEU A 15 -3.51 6.01 0.48
N ALA A 16 -2.24 6.08 0.10
CA ALA A 16 -1.22 5.14 0.55
C ALA A 16 -0.97 5.23 2.06
N THR A 17 -0.97 6.45 2.62
CA THR A 17 -0.85 6.66 4.07
C THR A 17 -2.01 6.01 4.83
N ARG A 18 -3.26 6.28 4.40
CA ARG A 18 -4.46 5.67 5.02
C ARG A 18 -4.47 4.15 4.90
N TRP A 19 -3.97 3.62 3.79
CA TRP A 19 -3.86 2.17 3.60
C TRP A 19 -2.87 1.55 4.57
N MET A 20 -1.68 2.14 4.73
CA MET A 20 -0.67 1.69 5.69
C MET A 20 -1.16 1.78 7.14
N GLU A 21 -1.85 2.86 7.52
CA GLU A 21 -2.43 3.02 8.86
C GLU A 21 -3.48 1.93 9.17
N ARG A 22 -4.35 1.62 8.20
CA ARG A 22 -5.35 0.56 8.37
C ARG A 22 -4.67 -0.81 8.45
N LEU A 23 -3.67 -1.05 7.62
CA LEU A 23 -2.91 -2.30 7.64
C LEU A 23 -2.18 -2.50 8.97
N GLU A 24 -1.59 -1.44 9.52
CA GLU A 24 -0.96 -1.46 10.84
C GLU A 24 -1.98 -1.75 11.95
N GLN A 25 -3.15 -1.12 11.91
CA GLN A 25 -4.24 -1.39 12.86
C GLN A 25 -4.72 -2.84 12.79
N ASP A 26 -4.98 -3.35 11.58
CA ASP A 26 -5.49 -4.70 11.34
C ASP A 26 -4.46 -5.78 11.72
N THR A 27 -3.16 -5.46 11.63
CA THR A 27 -2.06 -6.36 12.02
C THR A 27 -1.56 -6.09 13.44
N ALA A 28 -2.14 -5.14 14.18
CA ALA A 28 -1.64 -4.65 15.47
C ALA A 28 -0.14 -4.28 15.44
N GLY A 29 0.35 -3.79 14.29
CA GLY A 29 1.76 -3.44 14.06
C GLY A 29 2.72 -4.64 14.04
N ARG A 30 2.21 -5.87 13.96
CA ARG A 30 3.01 -7.09 14.04
C ARG A 30 3.37 -7.61 12.63
N PRO A 31 4.65 -7.55 12.22
CA PRO A 31 5.08 -7.85 10.86
C PRO A 31 4.84 -9.30 10.42
N GLU A 32 4.71 -10.23 11.37
CA GLU A 32 4.35 -11.62 11.09
C GLU A 32 2.95 -11.78 10.50
N PHE A 33 2.00 -10.90 10.83
CA PHE A 33 0.67 -10.94 10.24
C PHE A 33 0.67 -10.42 8.81
N LEU A 34 1.47 -9.39 8.52
CA LEU A 34 1.69 -8.91 7.15
C LEU A 34 2.24 -10.03 6.24
N THR A 35 3.20 -10.79 6.76
CA THR A 35 3.81 -11.92 6.04
C THR A 35 2.77 -13.00 5.75
N ARG A 36 1.97 -13.41 6.75
CA ARG A 36 0.89 -14.38 6.54
C ARG A 36 -0.20 -13.89 5.60
N LEU A 37 -0.56 -12.61 5.66
CA LEU A 37 -1.54 -12.02 4.75
C LEU A 37 -1.05 -12.07 3.30
N ASN A 38 0.24 -11.79 3.06
CA ASN A 38 0.83 -11.91 1.73
C ASN A 38 0.88 -13.36 1.26
N GLU A 39 1.23 -14.31 2.12
CA GLU A 39 1.23 -15.75 1.81
C GLU A 39 -0.17 -16.26 1.47
N MET A 40 -1.19 -15.87 2.26
CA MET A 40 -2.59 -16.21 2.02
C MET A 40 -3.11 -15.61 0.71
N HIS A 41 -2.83 -14.33 0.44
CA HIS A 41 -3.19 -13.69 -0.83
C HIS A 41 -2.52 -14.36 -2.05
N ALA A 42 -1.28 -14.81 -1.91
CA ALA A 42 -0.58 -15.50 -3.01
C ALA A 42 -1.12 -16.91 -3.26
N ALA A 43 -1.62 -17.59 -2.22
CA ALA A 43 -2.18 -18.93 -2.30
C ALA A 43 -3.63 -18.96 -2.83
N GLU A 44 -4.37 -17.86 -2.72
CA GLU A 44 -5.81 -17.83 -3.02
C GLU A 44 -6.19 -16.79 -4.11
N PRO A 45 -6.26 -17.20 -5.39
CA PRO A 45 -6.67 -16.34 -6.50
C PRO A 45 -8.06 -15.73 -6.29
N GLN A 46 -8.96 -16.44 -5.62
CA GLN A 46 -10.31 -15.98 -5.30
C GLN A 46 -10.31 -14.73 -4.43
N MET A 47 -9.29 -14.52 -3.60
CA MET A 47 -9.19 -13.29 -2.81
C MET A 47 -8.96 -12.06 -3.69
N VAL A 48 -8.26 -12.19 -4.82
CA VAL A 48 -8.11 -11.09 -5.78
C VAL A 48 -9.44 -10.77 -6.44
N GLU A 49 -10.23 -11.80 -6.79
CA GLU A 49 -11.57 -11.62 -7.36
C GLU A 49 -12.53 -10.93 -6.37
N GLN A 50 -12.43 -11.26 -5.08
CA GLN A 50 -13.29 -10.70 -4.03
C GLN A 50 -12.87 -9.30 -3.56
N THR A 51 -11.57 -9.05 -3.41
CA THR A 51 -11.05 -7.79 -2.85
C THR A 51 -10.65 -6.78 -3.92
N GLY A 52 -10.41 -7.25 -5.15
CA GLY A 52 -9.82 -6.45 -6.22
C GLY A 52 -8.38 -6.04 -5.97
N VAL A 53 -7.74 -6.48 -4.87
CA VAL A 53 -6.35 -6.13 -4.53
C VAL A 53 -5.41 -6.97 -5.35
N THR A 54 -5.04 -6.44 -6.51
CA THR A 54 -4.06 -7.07 -7.41
C THR A 54 -2.62 -6.73 -7.00
N PRO A 55 -1.62 -7.52 -7.42
CA PRO A 55 -0.21 -7.16 -7.22
C PRO A 55 0.14 -5.76 -7.75
N ALA A 56 -0.49 -5.31 -8.84
CA ALA A 56 -0.30 -3.98 -9.39
C ALA A 56 -0.82 -2.86 -8.46
N ILE A 57 -1.90 -3.11 -7.71
CA ILE A 57 -2.42 -2.18 -6.70
C ILE A 57 -1.48 -2.11 -5.50
N ILE A 58 -0.97 -3.25 -5.04
CA ILE A 58 0.02 -3.30 -3.96
C ILE A 58 1.25 -2.47 -4.34
N ALA A 59 1.82 -2.72 -5.54
CA ALA A 59 2.98 -1.98 -6.03
C ALA A 59 2.73 -0.46 -6.10
N TYR A 60 1.57 -0.05 -6.62
CA TYR A 60 1.19 1.37 -6.70
C TYR A 60 1.12 2.04 -5.32
N ILE A 61 0.49 1.38 -4.34
CA ILE A 61 0.35 1.91 -2.99
C ILE A 61 1.71 2.00 -2.29
N THR A 62 2.56 0.96 -2.43
CA THR A 62 3.91 0.96 -1.86
C THR A 62 4.78 2.07 -2.45
N GLU A 63 4.74 2.27 -3.76
CA GLU A 63 5.50 3.36 -4.40
C GLU A 63 5.00 4.73 -3.93
N ALA A 64 3.68 4.96 -3.90
CA ALA A 64 3.12 6.23 -3.44
C ALA A 64 3.49 6.53 -1.98
N PHE A 65 3.52 5.52 -1.11
CA PHE A 65 3.98 5.70 0.27
C PHE A 65 5.48 6.08 0.34
N ALA A 66 6.33 5.44 -0.47
CA ALA A 66 7.75 5.77 -0.54
C ALA A 66 8.03 7.20 -1.03
N ARG A 67 7.22 7.72 -1.98
CA ARG A 67 7.29 9.13 -2.42
C ARG A 67 7.01 10.10 -1.28
N LYS A 68 6.01 9.80 -0.44
CA LYS A 68 5.66 10.59 0.76
C LYS A 68 6.82 10.66 1.77
N GLN A 69 7.53 9.55 1.97
CA GLN A 69 8.71 9.50 2.86
C GLN A 69 9.89 10.29 2.28
N THR A 70 10.13 10.17 0.97
CA THR A 70 11.25 10.84 0.27
C THR A 70 11.06 12.35 0.21
N GLY A 71 9.82 12.83 0.00
CA GLY A 71 9.48 14.25 0.07
C GLY A 71 9.66 14.86 1.48
N HIS A 72 9.60 14.05 2.54
CA HIS A 72 9.83 14.49 3.92
C HIS A 72 11.32 14.68 4.26
N LEU A 73 12.21 13.89 3.66
CA LEU A 73 13.67 13.98 3.85
C LEU A 73 14.32 15.14 3.06
N GLY A 74 13.63 15.74 2.09
CA GLY A 74 14.10 16.91 1.34
C GLY A 74 13.75 18.27 1.95
N ALA A 75 13.13 18.31 3.14
CA ALA A 75 12.60 19.51 3.78
C ALA A 75 13.24 19.84 5.14
N VAL A 76 14.46 19.36 5.41
CA VAL A 76 15.24 19.75 6.58
C VAL A 76 16.41 20.63 6.11
N PRO A 77 16.43 21.93 6.44
CA PRO A 77 17.58 22.80 6.15
C PRO A 77 18.82 22.44 6.97
#